data_AF-A0A938FWE3-F1
#
_entry.id   AF-A0A938FWE3-F1
#
_cell.length_a   1.000
_cell.length_b   1.000
_cell.length_c   1.000
_cell.angle_alpha   90.00
_cell.angle_beta   90.00
_cell.angle_gamma   90.00
#
_symmetry.space_group_name_H-M   'P 1'
#
loop_
_entity.id
_entity.type
_entity.pdbx_description
1 polymer ?
#
loop_
_entity_poly.entity_id
_entity_poly.type
_entity_poly.pdbx_seq_one_letter_code
_entity_poly.pdbx_strand_id
1 'polypeptide(L)'
;MDRRRQLHDHDRRDAPAPGGFEHHLRKASRRFCGDLRVKRRKFLGATLAPLLPAQTIAPGFTAGTDLVIERDQPGKPHQGKILAAVQPHSDDIPIFAAGTVAKLLAEGYTGYLIRVTNDDMAGPGTIGETVLANERDERALERVMGFRSGFDLNYPNHQMDNTSRPELKARLIFLFRLLKVDTVVGYDPWGHYEENPDHYVTASAVEAA
;
A
#
# COMPACT_ATOMS: atom_id res chain seq x y z
N MET A 1 11.62 -52.93 25.54
CA MET A 1 11.66 -52.25 26.85
C MET A 1 11.39 -50.79 26.61
N ASP A 2 10.12 -50.43 26.77
CA ASP A 2 9.53 -49.12 26.54
C ASP A 2 9.62 -48.30 27.83
N ARG A 3 10.32 -47.16 27.79
CA ARG A 3 10.36 -46.17 28.87
C ARG A 3 10.45 -44.78 28.26
N ARG A 4 9.29 -44.13 28.10
CA ARG A 4 8.92 -42.88 28.80
C ARG A 4 7.71 -42.25 28.11
N ARG A 5 6.55 -42.90 28.27
CA ARG A 5 5.31 -42.18 28.55
C ARG A 5 5.46 -41.54 29.92
N GLN A 6 5.54 -40.21 29.98
CA GLN A 6 5.18 -39.35 31.12
C GLN A 6 5.76 -37.95 30.87
N LEU A 7 5.09 -37.18 30.02
CA LEU A 7 4.94 -35.74 30.20
C LEU A 7 3.49 -35.41 29.85
N HIS A 8 2.65 -35.59 30.86
CA HIS A 8 1.30 -35.06 30.97
C HIS A 8 1.36 -33.53 30.87
N ASP A 9 0.61 -32.93 29.95
CA ASP A 9 -0.77 -32.48 30.23
C ASP A 9 -0.76 -31.21 31.10
N HIS A 10 -0.28 -30.10 30.52
CA HIS A 10 -0.48 -28.74 31.03
C HIS A 10 -0.40 -27.74 29.88
N ASP A 11 -1.31 -27.82 28.92
CA ASP A 11 -1.61 -26.65 28.06
C ASP A 11 -2.99 -26.70 27.39
N ARG A 12 -3.99 -27.21 28.12
CA ARG A 12 -5.40 -27.24 27.68
C ARG A 12 -6.32 -26.60 28.71
N ARG A 13 -6.14 -25.32 28.98
CA ARG A 13 -7.21 -24.44 29.50
C ARG A 13 -7.03 -23.07 28.85
N ASP A 14 -8.13 -22.51 28.37
CA ASP A 14 -8.31 -21.13 27.86
C ASP A 14 -8.45 -20.95 26.34
N ALA A 15 -9.17 -21.88 25.69
CA ALA A 15 -9.91 -21.56 24.48
C ALA A 15 -11.34 -21.11 24.85
N PRO A 16 -11.78 -19.88 24.52
CA PRO A 16 -13.17 -19.47 24.73
C PRO A 16 -14.09 -20.15 23.69
N ALA A 17 -15.20 -20.71 24.17
CA ALA A 17 -16.20 -21.41 23.36
C ALA A 17 -16.94 -20.47 22.38
N PRO A 18 -17.40 -20.97 21.22
CA PRO A 18 -18.09 -20.17 20.23
C PRO A 18 -19.59 -20.08 20.57
N GLY A 19 -20.06 -18.91 21.01
CA GLY A 19 -21.48 -18.67 21.19
C GLY A 19 -21.79 -17.46 22.06
N GLY A 20 -22.37 -16.42 21.47
CA GLY A 20 -23.07 -15.37 22.22
C GLY A 20 -22.54 -13.95 22.00
N PHE A 21 -22.58 -13.44 20.77
CA PHE A 21 -22.54 -11.99 20.52
C PHE A 21 -23.51 -11.58 19.39
N GLU A 22 -24.74 -12.08 19.46
CA GLU A 22 -25.89 -11.52 18.72
C GLU A 22 -26.84 -10.79 19.69
N HIS A 23 -26.39 -9.70 20.28
CA HIS A 23 -27.25 -8.60 20.71
C HIS A 23 -26.37 -7.51 21.30
N HIS A 24 -25.93 -6.50 20.53
CA HIS A 24 -25.62 -5.13 20.99
C HIS A 24 -25.08 -4.19 19.88
N LEU A 25 -25.48 -4.39 18.61
CA LEU A 25 -25.14 -3.47 17.51
C LEU A 25 -26.36 -3.06 16.68
N ARG A 26 -27.47 -2.73 17.36
CA ARG A 26 -28.64 -2.10 16.73
C ARG A 26 -29.13 -0.91 17.57
N LYS A 27 -28.27 0.09 17.76
CA LYS A 27 -28.67 1.44 18.25
C LYS A 27 -27.54 2.47 18.07
N ALA A 28 -27.09 2.65 16.83
CA ALA A 28 -26.25 3.79 16.45
C ALA A 28 -26.45 4.23 14.99
N SER A 29 -27.61 3.91 14.40
CA SER A 29 -28.05 4.56 13.15
C SER A 29 -29.15 5.56 13.51
N ARG A 30 -29.11 6.73 12.86
CA ARG A 30 -29.90 7.94 13.11
C ARG A 30 -29.30 8.88 14.15
N ARG A 31 -28.32 9.66 13.71
CA ARG A 31 -28.30 11.14 13.78
C ARG A 31 -26.89 11.62 13.46
N PHE A 32 -26.58 11.83 12.19
CA PHE A 32 -25.60 12.84 11.75
C PHE A 32 -25.77 13.07 10.24
N CYS A 33 -26.95 13.54 9.84
CA CYS A 33 -27.09 14.29 8.61
C CYS A 33 -26.96 15.76 9.01
N GLY A 34 -25.72 16.24 9.09
CA GLY A 34 -25.38 17.64 9.27
C GLY A 34 -24.75 18.13 7.99
N ASP A 35 -25.48 18.97 7.27
CA ASP A 35 -25.07 19.68 6.05
C ASP A 35 -23.78 20.48 6.34
N LEU A 36 -22.61 19.90 6.08
CA LEU A 36 -21.31 20.56 6.20
C LEU A 36 -21.11 21.51 5.01
N ARG A 37 -21.86 22.61 5.01
CA ARG A 37 -21.56 23.77 4.15
C ARG A 37 -20.27 24.41 4.61
N VAL A 38 -19.20 24.19 3.86
CA VAL A 38 -17.97 24.98 3.95
C VAL A 38 -18.32 26.44 3.59
N LYS A 39 -18.44 27.30 4.60
CA LYS A 39 -18.55 28.75 4.38
C LYS A 39 -17.20 29.28 3.91
N ARG A 40 -17.06 29.53 2.60
CA ARG A 40 -15.94 30.31 2.05
C ARG A 40 -15.92 31.68 2.73
N ARG A 41 -14.88 31.97 3.53
CA ARG A 41 -14.65 33.30 4.08
C ARG A 41 -14.37 34.25 2.91
N LYS A 42 -15.22 35.25 2.72
CA LYS A 42 -14.95 36.35 1.79
C LYS A 42 -13.88 37.24 2.41
N PHE A 43 -12.68 37.22 1.84
CA PHE A 43 -11.62 38.17 2.14
C PHE A 43 -11.94 39.46 1.36
N LEU A 44 -12.36 40.52 2.06
CA LEU A 44 -12.51 41.87 1.48
C LEU A 44 -11.17 42.60 1.64
N GLY A 45 -10.31 42.46 0.63
CA GLY A 45 -9.15 43.33 0.45
C GLY A 45 -9.53 44.45 -0.52
N ALA A 46 -9.66 45.68 0.00
CA ALA A 46 -9.81 46.87 -0.82
C ALA A 46 -8.42 47.34 -1.27
N THR A 47 -8.06 47.06 -2.52
CA THR A 47 -6.93 47.69 -3.20
C THR A 47 -7.43 48.30 -4.50
N LEU A 48 -7.29 49.63 -4.60
CA LEU A 48 -7.51 50.39 -5.83
C LEU A 48 -6.42 50.01 -6.83
N ALA A 49 -6.80 49.26 -7.88
CA ALA A 49 -5.92 48.95 -9.01
C ALA A 49 -6.33 49.80 -10.23
N PRO A 50 -5.36 50.34 -11.00
CA PRO A 50 -5.66 51.12 -12.20
C PRO A 50 -6.25 50.21 -13.29
N LEU A 51 -7.15 50.78 -14.09
CA LEU A 51 -7.76 50.14 -15.26
C LEU A 51 -6.68 49.81 -16.31
N LEU A 52 -6.11 48.61 -16.21
CA LEU A 52 -5.44 47.96 -17.33
C LEU A 52 -6.50 47.35 -18.26
N PRO A 53 -6.30 47.37 -19.59
CA PRO A 53 -7.19 46.65 -20.50
C PRO A 53 -7.24 45.18 -20.07
N ALA A 54 -8.45 44.64 -19.98
CA ALA A 54 -8.69 43.26 -19.59
C ALA A 54 -7.82 42.35 -20.46
N GLN A 55 -6.74 41.83 -19.89
CA GLN A 55 -6.04 40.71 -20.50
C GLN A 55 -7.06 39.59 -20.54
N THR A 56 -7.39 39.15 -21.76
CA THR A 56 -8.17 37.95 -21.99
C THR A 56 -7.51 36.87 -21.17
N ILE A 57 -8.18 36.43 -20.08
CA ILE A 57 -7.75 35.25 -19.34
C ILE A 57 -7.69 34.16 -20.40
N ALA A 58 -6.48 33.73 -20.75
CA ALA A 58 -6.28 32.61 -21.64
C ALA A 58 -7.20 31.49 -21.14
N PRO A 59 -8.02 30.88 -22.00
CA PRO A 59 -8.98 29.87 -21.57
C PRO A 59 -8.22 28.87 -20.69
N GLY A 60 -8.56 28.87 -19.40
CA GLY A 60 -7.95 27.98 -18.43
C GLY A 60 -8.05 26.58 -19.00
N PHE A 61 -6.92 25.88 -19.00
CA PHE A 61 -6.69 24.52 -19.48
C PHE A 61 -8.02 23.84 -19.83
N THR A 62 -8.38 23.93 -21.11
CA THR A 62 -9.72 23.63 -21.62
C THR A 62 -10.25 22.35 -20.99
N ALA A 63 -11.41 22.46 -20.34
CA ALA A 63 -12.22 21.35 -19.87
C ALA A 63 -12.36 20.31 -20.99
N GLY A 64 -11.58 19.24 -20.90
CA GLY A 64 -11.79 18.04 -21.71
C GLY A 64 -13.22 17.58 -21.45
N THR A 65 -14.02 17.55 -22.50
CA THR A 65 -15.41 17.09 -22.42
C THR A 65 -15.37 15.57 -22.38
N ASP A 66 -15.34 15.08 -21.13
CA ASP A 66 -15.66 13.75 -20.60
C ASP A 66 -14.59 13.28 -19.60
N LEU A 67 -14.62 13.86 -18.39
CA LEU A 67 -13.90 13.32 -17.24
C LEU A 67 -14.51 11.98 -16.85
N VAL A 68 -13.84 10.89 -17.21
CA VAL A 68 -14.20 9.54 -16.76
C VAL A 68 -13.34 9.19 -15.55
N ILE A 69 -13.98 9.03 -14.39
CA ILE A 69 -13.34 8.43 -13.22
C ILE A 69 -13.52 6.91 -13.33
N GLU A 70 -12.44 6.20 -13.66
CA GLU A 70 -12.45 4.75 -13.71
C GLU A 70 -12.87 4.15 -12.36
N ARG A 71 -13.66 3.07 -12.42
CA ARG A 71 -14.13 2.30 -11.26
C ARG A 71 -13.76 0.84 -11.43
N ASP A 72 -13.77 0.09 -10.33
CA ASP A 72 -13.69 -1.36 -10.36
C ASP A 72 -14.85 -1.96 -11.16
N GLN A 73 -14.54 -2.99 -11.94
CA GLN A 73 -15.52 -3.75 -12.71
C GLN A 73 -16.21 -4.81 -11.82
N PRO A 74 -17.55 -4.91 -11.86
CA PRO A 74 -18.27 -5.90 -11.08
C PRO A 74 -17.98 -7.33 -11.55
N GLY A 75 -18.26 -8.31 -10.69
CA GLY A 75 -18.16 -9.73 -11.05
C GLY A 75 -16.76 -10.33 -10.97
N LYS A 76 -15.78 -9.60 -10.40
CA LYS A 76 -14.40 -10.07 -10.18
C LYS A 76 -13.74 -10.62 -11.47
N PRO A 77 -13.57 -9.78 -12.51
CA PRO A 77 -13.07 -10.23 -13.82
C PRO A 77 -11.63 -10.78 -13.78
N HIS A 78 -10.89 -10.55 -12.69
CA HIS A 78 -9.52 -11.03 -12.51
C HIS A 78 -9.40 -12.15 -11.48
N GLN A 79 -10.53 -12.77 -11.11
CA GLN A 79 -10.55 -13.92 -10.22
C GLN A 79 -9.60 -15.02 -10.70
N GLY A 80 -8.70 -15.44 -9.80
CA GLY A 80 -7.71 -16.49 -10.06
C GLY A 80 -6.35 -15.97 -10.54
N LYS A 81 -6.23 -14.68 -10.87
CA LYS A 81 -4.94 -14.05 -11.14
C LYS A 81 -4.23 -13.62 -9.86
N ILE A 82 -2.90 -13.57 -9.93
CA ILE A 82 -2.01 -13.20 -8.84
C ILE A 82 -1.35 -11.85 -9.13
N LEU A 83 -1.48 -10.92 -8.17
CA LEU A 83 -0.86 -9.59 -8.21
C LEU A 83 0.30 -9.56 -7.21
N ALA A 84 1.49 -9.16 -7.65
CA ALA A 84 2.57 -8.76 -6.76
C ALA A 84 2.72 -7.23 -6.80
N ALA A 85 2.46 -6.57 -5.67
CA ALA A 85 2.80 -5.17 -5.48
C ALA A 85 4.17 -5.12 -4.79
N VAL A 86 5.19 -4.61 -5.48
CA VAL A 86 6.56 -4.54 -4.98
C VAL A 86 6.90 -3.10 -4.64
N GLN A 87 7.33 -2.87 -3.41
CA GLN A 87 7.75 -1.57 -2.93
C GLN A 87 9.13 -1.60 -2.26
N PRO A 88 10.02 -0.66 -2.60
CA PRO A 88 11.21 -0.35 -1.82
C PRO A 88 10.90 -0.09 -0.34
N HIS A 89 9.95 0.79 -0.05
CA HIS A 89 9.59 1.31 1.27
C HIS A 89 8.10 1.13 1.58
N SER A 90 7.71 1.13 2.85
CA SER A 90 6.32 0.84 3.28
C SER A 90 5.25 1.81 2.74
N ASP A 91 5.63 3.02 2.34
CA ASP A 91 4.74 4.09 1.90
C ASP A 91 4.55 4.20 0.38
N ASP A 92 5.37 3.50 -0.40
CA ASP A 92 5.44 3.63 -1.85
C ASP A 92 4.15 3.27 -2.59
N ILE A 93 3.62 2.04 -2.42
CA ILE A 93 2.35 1.65 -3.05
C ILE A 93 1.20 2.57 -2.60
N PRO A 94 1.06 2.89 -1.29
CA PRO A 94 0.12 3.91 -0.83
C PRO A 94 0.23 5.25 -1.57
N ILE A 95 1.45 5.71 -1.87
CA ILE A 95 1.70 7.00 -2.50
C ILE A 95 1.35 6.98 -4.00
N PHE A 96 1.91 6.05 -4.77
CA PHE A 96 1.84 6.14 -6.24
C PHE A 96 0.78 5.24 -6.89
N ALA A 97 0.33 4.17 -6.22
CA ALA A 97 -0.51 3.14 -6.86
C ALA A 97 -1.69 2.63 -6.02
N ALA A 98 -2.02 3.25 -4.88
CA ALA A 98 -3.07 2.75 -3.99
C ALA A 98 -4.41 2.52 -4.70
N GLY A 99 -4.86 3.49 -5.51
CA GLY A 99 -6.12 3.37 -6.25
C GLY A 99 -6.13 2.20 -7.24
N THR A 100 -5.05 2.05 -8.01
CA THR A 100 -4.89 0.97 -8.99
C THR A 100 -4.83 -0.39 -8.31
N VAL A 101 -4.03 -0.53 -7.26
CA VAL A 101 -3.90 -1.79 -6.51
C VAL A 101 -5.22 -2.15 -5.85
N ALA A 102 -5.88 -1.22 -5.15
CA ALA A 102 -7.18 -1.46 -4.53
C ALA A 102 -8.22 -1.92 -5.56
N LYS A 103 -8.23 -1.29 -6.74
CA LYS A 103 -9.09 -1.68 -7.86
C LYS A 103 -8.83 -3.12 -8.29
N LEU A 104 -7.58 -3.49 -8.56
CA LEU A 104 -7.23 -4.84 -9.01
C LEU A 104 -7.63 -5.91 -7.97
N LEU A 105 -7.43 -5.62 -6.68
CA LEU A 105 -7.86 -6.51 -5.59
C LEU A 105 -9.39 -6.66 -5.54
N ALA A 106 -10.14 -5.55 -5.68
CA ALA A 106 -11.60 -5.57 -5.76
C ALA A 106 -12.11 -6.37 -6.97
N GLU A 107 -11.39 -6.29 -8.09
CA GLU A 107 -11.64 -7.04 -9.31
C GLU A 107 -11.24 -8.52 -9.24
N GLY A 108 -10.77 -9.01 -8.08
CA GLY A 108 -10.62 -10.43 -7.79
C GLY A 108 -9.19 -10.98 -7.88
N TYR A 109 -8.18 -10.14 -8.08
CA TYR A 109 -6.80 -10.59 -7.91
C TYR A 109 -6.56 -11.10 -6.49
N THR A 110 -5.76 -12.17 -6.37
CA THR A 110 -5.12 -12.49 -5.08
C THR A 110 -3.82 -11.71 -5.00
N GLY A 111 -3.79 -10.70 -4.14
CA GLY A 111 -2.63 -9.82 -4.00
C GLY A 111 -1.61 -10.30 -2.96
N TYR A 112 -0.35 -10.05 -3.25
CA TYR A 112 0.77 -10.11 -2.30
C TYR A 112 1.55 -8.80 -2.32
N LEU A 113 1.86 -8.28 -1.14
CA LEU A 113 2.69 -7.10 -0.97
C LEU A 113 4.13 -7.54 -0.70
N ILE A 114 5.11 -6.99 -1.40
CA ILE A 114 6.52 -7.36 -1.24
C ILE A 114 7.27 -6.08 -0.91
N ARG A 115 7.77 -6.00 0.33
CA ARG A 115 8.57 -4.87 0.79
C ARG A 115 10.04 -5.24 0.76
N VAL A 116 10.84 -4.40 0.12
CA VAL A 116 12.26 -4.71 -0.11
C VAL A 116 13.11 -4.30 1.09
N THR A 117 12.98 -3.07 1.56
CA THR A 117 13.78 -2.60 2.70
C THR A 117 13.05 -2.81 4.03
N ASN A 118 13.78 -2.67 5.13
CA ASN A 118 13.23 -2.69 6.50
C ASN A 118 12.78 -1.29 6.97
N ASP A 119 12.97 -0.24 6.15
CA ASP A 119 12.69 1.16 6.47
C ASP A 119 13.42 1.70 7.71
N ASP A 120 14.59 1.16 8.08
CA ASP A 120 15.32 1.53 9.32
C ASP A 120 15.71 3.02 9.44
N MET A 121 15.79 3.72 8.32
CA MET A 121 16.09 5.15 8.24
C MET A 121 14.86 6.04 7.99
N ALA A 122 13.65 5.49 7.95
CA ALA A 122 12.41 6.20 7.62
C ALA A 122 11.47 6.36 8.82
N GLY A 123 11.87 7.21 9.77
CA GLY A 123 11.01 7.55 10.92
C GLY A 123 11.76 8.18 12.09
N PRO A 124 11.04 8.72 13.07
CA PRO A 124 11.63 9.24 14.30
C PRO A 124 12.02 8.12 15.27
N GLY A 125 12.96 8.41 16.17
CA GLY A 125 13.36 7.48 17.24
C GLY A 125 14.60 6.67 16.89
N THR A 126 14.74 5.51 17.51
CA THR A 126 15.83 4.57 17.23
C THR A 126 15.53 3.70 16.02
N ILE A 127 16.56 3.17 15.37
CA ILE A 127 16.43 2.21 14.24
C ILE A 127 15.43 1.10 14.56
N GLY A 128 15.51 0.48 15.74
CA GLY A 128 14.62 -0.62 16.11
C GLY A 128 13.17 -0.21 16.31
N GLU A 129 12.91 1.00 16.81
CA GLU A 129 11.57 1.55 16.93
C GLU A 129 10.97 1.85 15.56
N THR A 130 11.77 2.45 14.67
CA THR A 130 11.38 2.78 13.30
C THR A 130 11.02 1.52 12.51
N VAL A 131 11.88 0.50 12.50
CA VAL A 131 11.61 -0.78 11.81
C VAL A 131 10.31 -1.40 12.32
N LEU A 132 10.12 -1.48 13.64
CA LEU A 132 8.92 -2.07 14.22
C LEU A 132 7.64 -1.26 13.90
N ALA A 133 7.74 0.06 13.84
CA ALA A 133 6.63 0.92 13.47
C ALA A 133 6.23 0.67 12.00
N ASN A 134 7.19 0.69 11.08
CA ASN A 134 6.95 0.45 9.66
C ASN A 134 6.43 -0.97 9.40
N GLU A 135 6.94 -2.00 10.08
CA GLU A 135 6.39 -3.37 10.01
C GLU A 135 4.91 -3.42 10.44
N ARG A 136 4.51 -2.66 11.45
CA ARG A 136 3.12 -2.60 11.91
C ARG A 136 2.22 -1.89 10.91
N ASP A 137 2.71 -0.81 10.32
CA ASP A 137 1.98 -0.03 9.31
C ASP A 137 1.81 -0.83 8.02
N GLU A 138 2.85 -1.56 7.60
CA GLU A 138 2.79 -2.49 6.46
C GLU A 138 1.72 -3.58 6.67
N ARG A 139 1.70 -4.21 7.85
CA ARG A 139 0.67 -5.21 8.21
C ARG A 139 -0.73 -4.59 8.34
N ALA A 140 -0.84 -3.30 8.64
CA ALA A 140 -2.12 -2.61 8.62
C ALA A 140 -2.58 -2.34 7.18
N LEU A 141 -1.67 -1.89 6.32
CA LEU A 141 -1.91 -1.68 4.90
C LEU A 141 -2.38 -2.96 4.21
N GLU A 142 -1.69 -4.08 4.44
CA GLU A 142 -2.07 -5.41 3.92
C GLU A 142 -3.54 -5.72 4.22
N ARG A 143 -3.95 -5.55 5.48
CA ARG A 143 -5.33 -5.85 5.93
C ARG A 143 -6.35 -4.89 5.35
N VAL A 144 -6.04 -3.60 5.30
CA VAL A 144 -6.97 -2.57 4.82
C VAL A 144 -7.19 -2.68 3.31
N MET A 145 -6.12 -2.94 2.55
CA MET A 145 -6.18 -3.08 1.10
C MET A 145 -6.75 -4.44 0.66
N GLY A 146 -6.71 -5.45 1.53
CA GLY A 146 -7.20 -6.80 1.23
C GLY A 146 -6.17 -7.69 0.55
N PHE A 147 -4.88 -7.46 0.80
CA PHE A 147 -3.83 -8.39 0.40
C PHE A 147 -3.97 -9.72 1.15
N ARG A 148 -3.55 -10.81 0.51
CA ARG A 148 -3.56 -12.13 1.14
C ARG A 148 -2.44 -12.28 2.17
N SER A 149 -1.27 -11.72 1.88
CA SER A 149 -0.08 -11.71 2.76
C SER A 149 0.96 -10.75 2.20
N GLY A 150 1.83 -10.24 3.07
CA GLY A 150 3.07 -9.58 2.71
C GLY A 150 4.30 -10.49 2.77
N PHE A 151 5.38 -10.06 2.10
CA PHE A 151 6.73 -10.61 2.20
C PHE A 151 7.72 -9.48 2.42
N ASP A 152 8.40 -9.49 3.57
CA ASP A 152 9.44 -8.53 3.91
C ASP A 152 10.82 -9.10 3.58
N LEU A 153 11.57 -8.47 2.67
CA LEU A 153 12.92 -8.91 2.33
C LEU A 153 13.98 -8.36 3.29
N ASN A 154 13.68 -7.25 3.97
CA ASN A 154 14.43 -6.63 5.06
C ASN A 154 15.88 -6.26 4.70
N TYR A 155 16.10 -5.71 3.51
CA TYR A 155 17.36 -5.03 3.21
C TYR A 155 17.47 -3.69 3.95
N PRO A 156 18.68 -3.17 4.22
CA PRO A 156 18.83 -1.87 4.87
C PRO A 156 18.35 -0.73 3.95
N ASN A 157 17.63 0.23 4.52
CA ASN A 157 17.17 1.42 3.79
C ASN A 157 18.39 2.30 3.40
N HIS A 158 18.31 2.94 2.24
CA HIS A 158 19.34 3.76 1.58
C HIS A 158 20.64 3.04 1.20
N GLN A 159 20.65 1.70 1.15
CA GLN A 159 21.85 0.91 0.87
C GLN A 159 21.64 -0.15 -0.21
N MET A 160 20.59 -0.03 -1.03
CA MET A 160 20.32 -1.02 -2.07
C MET A 160 21.37 -1.03 -3.19
N ASP A 161 22.10 0.06 -3.41
CA ASP A 161 23.25 0.14 -4.32
C ASP A 161 24.47 -0.66 -3.82
N ASN A 162 24.56 -0.90 -2.50
CA ASN A 162 25.54 -1.79 -1.88
C ASN A 162 25.02 -3.24 -1.73
N THR A 163 23.77 -3.50 -2.09
CA THR A 163 23.16 -4.83 -2.03
C THR A 163 23.48 -5.65 -3.27
N SER A 164 23.63 -6.97 -3.09
CA SER A 164 23.87 -7.90 -4.19
C SER A 164 22.66 -8.00 -5.13
N ARG A 165 22.72 -7.31 -6.28
CA ARG A 165 21.67 -7.36 -7.30
C ARG A 165 21.31 -8.79 -7.75
N PRO A 166 22.26 -9.73 -7.96
CA PRO A 166 21.92 -11.11 -8.28
C PRO A 166 21.11 -11.81 -7.19
N GLU A 167 21.36 -11.52 -5.92
CA GLU A 167 20.65 -12.13 -4.79
C GLU A 167 19.22 -11.56 -4.65
N LEU A 168 19.05 -10.25 -4.76
CA LEU A 168 17.73 -9.61 -4.81
C LEU A 168 16.88 -10.19 -5.95
N LYS A 169 17.45 -10.28 -7.16
CA LYS A 169 16.80 -10.92 -8.31
C LYS A 169 16.41 -12.37 -8.02
N ALA A 170 17.31 -13.16 -7.44
CA ALA A 170 17.02 -14.56 -7.13
C ALA A 170 15.84 -14.72 -6.16
N ARG A 171 15.73 -13.82 -5.16
CA ARG A 171 14.60 -13.80 -4.23
C ARG A 171 13.30 -13.39 -4.88
N LEU A 172 13.33 -12.37 -5.74
CA LEU A 172 12.17 -11.96 -6.54
C LEU A 172 11.72 -13.08 -7.49
N ILE A 173 12.64 -13.68 -8.26
CA ILE A 173 12.37 -14.83 -9.14
C ILE A 173 11.73 -15.97 -8.34
N PHE A 174 12.26 -16.27 -7.16
CA PHE A 174 11.70 -17.30 -6.29
C PHE A 174 10.25 -16.99 -5.93
N LEU A 175 9.96 -15.78 -5.44
CA LEU A 175 8.60 -15.38 -5.08
C LEU A 175 7.67 -15.37 -6.30
N PHE A 176 8.09 -14.81 -7.44
CA PHE A 176 7.29 -14.76 -8.66
C PHE A 176 6.91 -16.15 -9.16
N ARG A 177 7.84 -17.10 -9.12
CA ARG A 177 7.59 -18.50 -9.53
C ARG A 177 6.79 -19.28 -8.50
N LEU A 178 7.05 -19.08 -7.21
CA LEU A 178 6.33 -19.73 -6.12
C LEU A 178 4.85 -19.33 -6.14
N LEU A 179 4.59 -18.04 -6.28
CA LEU A 179 3.25 -17.46 -6.26
C LEU A 179 2.55 -17.58 -7.62
N LYS A 180 3.31 -17.76 -8.71
CA LYS A 180 2.83 -17.72 -10.10
C LYS A 180 2.20 -16.37 -10.45
N VAL A 181 2.98 -15.31 -10.26
CA VAL A 181 2.52 -13.92 -10.46
C VAL A 181 2.11 -13.68 -11.92
N ASP A 182 0.92 -13.11 -12.12
CA ASP A 182 0.40 -12.72 -13.44
C ASP A 182 0.64 -11.23 -13.72
N THR A 183 0.74 -10.41 -12.67
CA THR A 183 0.85 -8.96 -12.79
C THR A 183 1.72 -8.42 -11.67
N VAL A 184 2.68 -7.56 -12.03
CA VAL A 184 3.55 -6.86 -11.09
C VAL A 184 3.23 -5.37 -11.15
N VAL A 185 3.13 -4.73 -9.98
CA VAL A 185 3.10 -3.27 -9.83
C VAL A 185 4.33 -2.88 -9.01
N GLY A 186 5.09 -1.89 -9.48
CA GLY A 186 6.30 -1.39 -8.83
C GLY A 186 6.80 -0.13 -9.54
N TYR A 187 8.02 0.28 -9.18
CA TYR A 187 8.68 1.45 -9.79
C TYR A 187 9.13 1.20 -11.23
N ASP A 188 9.25 2.29 -11.99
CA ASP A 188 9.83 2.30 -13.34
C ASP A 188 11.37 2.23 -13.27
N PRO A 189 12.01 1.18 -13.82
CA PRO A 189 13.47 1.05 -13.83
C PRO A 189 14.19 2.14 -14.63
N TRP A 190 13.48 2.86 -15.50
CA TRP A 190 14.01 3.94 -16.33
C TRP A 190 13.55 5.33 -15.90
N GLY A 191 13.01 5.46 -14.67
CA GLY A 191 12.56 6.72 -14.10
C GLY A 191 13.64 7.80 -14.16
N HIS A 192 13.43 8.81 -15.02
CA HIS A 192 14.36 9.93 -15.13
C HIS A 192 14.43 10.70 -13.82
N TYR A 193 15.66 10.99 -13.38
CA TYR A 193 15.94 11.73 -12.14
C TYR A 193 15.49 11.01 -10.86
N GLU A 194 15.29 9.70 -10.89
CA GLU A 194 15.18 8.93 -9.65
C GLU A 194 16.55 8.91 -8.96
N GLU A 195 16.64 9.59 -7.82
CA GLU A 195 17.87 9.75 -7.04
C GLU A 195 18.02 8.68 -5.95
N ASN A 196 16.92 8.03 -5.56
CA ASN A 196 16.92 7.05 -4.48
C ASN A 196 17.41 5.68 -4.96
N PRO A 197 18.56 5.18 -4.47
CA PRO A 197 19.08 3.85 -4.83
C PRO A 197 18.09 2.74 -4.59
N ASP A 198 17.28 2.84 -3.54
CA ASP A 198 16.33 1.81 -3.20
C ASP A 198 15.24 1.67 -4.26
N HIS A 199 14.85 2.77 -4.90
CA HIS A 199 13.87 2.77 -5.98
C HIS A 199 14.47 2.16 -7.24
N TYR A 200 15.54 2.75 -7.79
CA TYR A 200 16.06 2.34 -9.10
C TYR A 200 16.70 0.94 -9.07
N VAL A 201 17.31 0.52 -7.95
CA VAL A 201 17.85 -0.85 -7.82
C VAL A 201 16.71 -1.87 -7.75
N THR A 202 15.68 -1.60 -6.94
CA THR A 202 14.51 -2.47 -6.82
C THR A 202 13.80 -2.60 -8.15
N ALA A 203 13.49 -1.48 -8.82
CA ALA A 203 12.80 -1.46 -10.10
C ALA A 203 13.57 -2.27 -11.16
N SER A 204 14.88 -2.05 -11.28
CA SER A 204 15.72 -2.81 -12.20
C SER A 204 15.76 -4.32 -11.88
N ALA A 205 15.72 -4.68 -10.60
CA ALA A 205 15.73 -6.08 -10.20
C ALA A 205 14.39 -6.77 -10.44
N VAL A 206 13.28 -6.04 -10.26
CA VAL A 206 11.93 -6.47 -10.62
C VAL A 206 11.79 -6.69 -12.12
N GLU A 207 12.26 -5.74 -12.95
CA GLU A 207 12.22 -5.87 -14.42
C GLU A 207 13.02 -7.10 -14.90
N ALA A 208 14.12 -7.41 -14.24
CA ALA A 208 15.02 -8.51 -14.61
C ALA A 208 14.62 -9.89 -14.05
N ALA A 209 13.61 -9.98 -13.18
CA ALA A 209 13.19 -11.19 -12.46
C ALA A 209 12.02 -11.90 -13.14
#